data_AF-A0A2E8DZ94-F1
#
_entry.id   AF-A0A2E8DZ94-F1
#
_cell.length_a   1.000
_cell.length_b   1.000
_cell.length_c   1.000
_cell.angle_alpha   90.00
_cell.angle_beta   90.00
_cell.angle_gamma   90.00
#
_symmetry.space_group_name_H-M   'P 1'
#
loop_
_entity.id
_entity.type
_entity.pdbx_description
1 polymer ?
#
loop_
_entity_poly.entity_id
_entity_poly.type
_entity_poly.pdbx_seq_one_letter_code
_entity_poly.pdbx_strand_id
1 'polypeptide(L)'
;MSILTYEGSVLDKPGSSGVSLNTEELLNRIQIDLHPGQLDFVNDTSTEIIGLAAGYGAGKTRALCAKCVHLAAANQGFTGAVMEPTGPLIRDIWQNDFEQFLEHYEIPYTFRASPLPEYILHLPEGDTKILCRSFENWSRIIGLNLAFVLA
;
A
#
# COMPACT_ATOMS: atom_id res chain seq x y z
N MET A 1 -18.92 21.72 23.57
CA MET A 1 -20.17 21.02 23.22
C MET A 1 -20.61 21.57 21.86
N SER A 2 -20.06 20.99 20.79
CA SER A 2 -20.41 21.36 19.41
C SER A 2 -21.24 20.24 18.82
N ILE A 3 -22.37 20.62 18.27
CA ILE A 3 -23.52 19.80 17.94
C ILE A 3 -23.25 19.13 16.60
N LEU A 4 -23.21 17.80 16.60
CA LEU A 4 -23.14 16.97 15.41
C LEU A 4 -24.52 16.99 14.75
N THR A 5 -24.68 17.75 13.67
CA THR A 5 -25.83 17.64 12.75
C THR A 5 -25.40 16.81 11.56
N TYR A 6 -25.76 15.52 11.58
CA TYR A 6 -25.65 14.61 10.44
C TYR A 6 -27.02 14.55 9.75
N GLU A 7 -27.20 15.37 8.71
CA GLU A 7 -28.28 15.16 7.74
C GLU A 7 -27.66 14.61 6.47
N GLY A 8 -27.91 13.32 6.19
CA GLY A 8 -27.50 12.70 4.94
C GLY A 8 -28.24 13.36 3.77
N SER A 9 -27.49 13.91 2.82
CA SER A 9 -28.04 14.52 1.62
C SER A 9 -28.03 13.50 0.48
N VAL A 10 -29.04 13.53 -0.40
CA VAL A 10 -29.04 12.71 -1.64
C VAL A 10 -27.89 13.10 -2.60
N LEU A 11 -27.20 14.20 -2.31
CA LEU A 11 -26.03 14.69 -3.01
C LEU A 11 -24.70 14.27 -2.35
N ASP A 12 -24.74 13.53 -1.24
CA ASP A 12 -23.54 12.94 -0.66
C ASP A 12 -22.93 11.98 -1.69
N LYS A 13 -21.69 12.30 -2.10
CA LYS A 13 -20.91 11.38 -2.94
C LYS A 13 -20.61 10.15 -2.09
N PRO A 14 -20.77 8.92 -2.61
CA PRO A 14 -20.31 7.72 -1.92
C PRO A 14 -18.85 7.92 -1.49
N GLY A 15 -18.59 7.95 -0.17
CA GLY A 15 -17.27 8.23 0.42
C GLY A 15 -17.11 9.59 1.13
N SER A 16 -18.13 10.47 1.17
CA SER A 16 -18.07 11.76 1.89
C SER A 16 -18.23 11.67 3.41
N SER A 17 -18.59 10.51 3.96
CA SER A 17 -18.63 10.27 5.41
C SER A 17 -17.22 10.02 5.95
N GLY A 18 -16.47 11.11 6.14
CA GLY A 18 -15.09 11.12 6.60
C GLY A 18 -14.94 10.58 8.03
N VAL A 19 -14.59 9.31 8.13
CA VAL A 19 -13.66 8.87 9.18
C VAL A 19 -12.30 9.39 8.73
N SER A 20 -11.76 10.39 9.43
CA SER A 20 -10.38 10.80 9.19
C SER A 20 -9.47 9.66 9.61
N LEU A 21 -9.01 8.86 8.66
CA LEU A 21 -7.97 7.85 8.88
C LEU A 21 -6.81 8.54 9.60
N ASN A 22 -6.34 7.99 10.72
CA ASN A 22 -5.11 8.46 11.37
C ASN A 22 -3.97 7.53 10.95
N THR A 23 -2.97 8.08 10.25
CA THR A 23 -1.84 7.31 9.72
C THR A 23 -1.05 6.60 10.83
N GLU A 24 -0.82 7.26 11.97
CA GLU A 24 -0.08 6.66 13.09
C GLU A 24 -0.86 5.49 13.70
N GLU A 25 -2.16 5.66 13.92
CA GLU A 25 -3.03 4.59 14.43
C GLU A 25 -3.11 3.41 13.47
N LEU A 26 -3.22 3.68 12.16
CA LEU A 26 -3.19 2.66 11.12
C LEU A 26 -1.88 1.86 11.16
N LEU A 27 -0.74 2.55 11.18
CA LEU A 27 0.57 1.89 11.21
C LEU A 27 0.75 1.07 12.49
N ASN A 28 0.29 1.57 13.64
CA ASN A 28 0.32 0.83 14.90
C ASN A 28 -0.54 -0.44 14.84
N ARG A 29 -1.76 -0.36 14.29
CA ARG A 29 -2.62 -1.54 14.08
C ARG A 29 -1.91 -2.59 13.21
N ILE A 30 -1.31 -2.16 12.11
CA ILE A 30 -0.55 -3.05 11.23
C ILE A 30 0.60 -3.71 11.98
N GLN A 31 1.40 -2.93 12.72
CA GLN A 31 2.58 -3.42 13.42
C GLN A 31 2.26 -4.45 14.51
N ILE A 32 1.14 -4.29 15.23
CA ILE A 32 0.70 -5.23 16.27
C ILE A 32 0.41 -6.63 15.70
N ASP A 33 -0.06 -6.71 14.46
CA ASP A 33 -0.39 -7.97 13.79
C ASP A 33 0.82 -8.68 13.18
N LEU A 34 2.01 -8.03 13.17
CA LEU A 34 3.23 -8.60 12.61
C LEU A 34 4.02 -9.40 13.64
N HIS A 35 4.54 -10.56 13.22
CA HIS A 35 5.47 -11.29 14.06
C HIS A 35 6.86 -10.62 14.06
N PRO A 36 7.78 -10.94 15.00
CA PRO A 36 9.02 -10.19 15.20
C PRO A 36 9.85 -9.96 13.93
N GLY A 37 10.14 -11.01 13.15
CA GLY A 37 10.91 -10.85 11.90
C GLY A 37 10.22 -10.02 10.81
N GLN A 38 8.89 -9.96 10.77
CA GLN A 38 8.17 -9.04 9.87
C GLN A 38 8.27 -7.60 10.38
N LEU A 39 8.13 -7.42 11.68
CA LEU A 39 8.18 -6.12 12.33
C LEU A 39 9.57 -5.48 12.15
N ASP A 40 10.64 -6.24 12.33
CA ASP A 40 12.02 -5.80 12.11
C ASP A 40 12.21 -5.29 10.66
N PHE A 41 11.71 -6.05 9.68
CA PHE A 41 11.74 -5.65 8.27
C PHE A 41 10.93 -4.38 7.98
N VAL A 42 9.72 -4.29 8.54
CA VAL A 42 8.82 -3.15 8.31
C VAL A 42 9.38 -1.87 8.94
N ASN A 43 9.92 -1.95 10.15
CA ASN A 43 10.39 -0.79 10.91
C ASN A 43 11.78 -0.29 10.52
N ASP A 44 12.58 -1.06 9.76
CA ASP A 44 13.87 -0.55 9.27
C ASP A 44 13.65 0.53 8.19
N THR A 45 13.89 1.78 8.57
CA THR A 45 13.87 2.96 7.69
C THR A 45 15.26 3.53 7.44
N SER A 46 16.29 2.85 7.94
CA SER A 46 17.69 3.30 7.88
C SER A 46 18.50 2.62 6.78
N THR A 47 18.08 1.42 6.37
CA THR A 47 18.72 0.64 5.31
C THR A 47 18.13 0.99 3.95
N GLU A 48 18.99 1.45 3.01
CA GLU A 48 18.57 1.85 1.66
C GLU A 48 18.05 0.67 0.81
N ILE A 49 18.73 -0.48 0.88
CA ILE A 49 18.35 -1.71 0.16
C ILE A 49 18.26 -2.84 1.18
N ILE A 50 17.03 -3.20 1.54
CA ILE A 50 16.73 -4.25 2.51
C ILE A 50 16.15 -5.49 1.83
N GLY A 51 16.62 -6.68 2.22
CA GLY A 51 16.13 -7.95 1.71
C GLY A 51 15.49 -8.81 2.80
N LEU A 52 14.33 -9.41 2.50
CA LEU A 52 13.66 -10.37 3.38
C LEU A 52 13.75 -11.79 2.79
N ALA A 53 14.64 -12.61 3.35
CA ALA A 53 14.79 -14.01 2.97
C ALA A 53 14.18 -14.93 4.05
N ALA A 54 13.12 -15.66 3.70
CA ALA A 54 12.44 -16.58 4.62
C ALA A 54 11.76 -17.74 3.87
N GLY A 55 11.46 -18.82 4.59
CA GLY A 55 10.81 -20.02 4.05
C GLY A 55 9.40 -19.79 3.51
N TYR A 56 8.84 -20.81 2.85
CA TYR A 56 7.43 -20.82 2.46
C TYR A 56 6.53 -20.74 3.71
N GLY A 57 5.43 -19.99 3.64
CA GLY A 57 4.53 -19.79 4.78
C GLY A 57 5.04 -18.84 5.87
N ALA A 58 6.26 -18.31 5.77
CA ALA A 58 6.84 -17.40 6.76
C ALA A 58 6.29 -15.95 6.71
N GLY A 59 5.19 -15.71 5.99
CA GLY A 59 4.54 -14.40 5.96
C GLY A 59 5.28 -13.29 5.19
N LYS A 60 6.14 -13.63 4.21
CA LYS A 60 6.88 -12.63 3.40
C LYS A 60 5.95 -11.66 2.68
N THR A 61 4.91 -12.16 2.01
CA THR A 61 3.98 -11.30 1.26
C THR A 61 3.20 -10.36 2.18
N ARG A 62 2.79 -10.83 3.36
CA ARG A 62 2.19 -10.00 4.41
C ARG A 62 3.15 -8.89 4.88
N ALA A 63 4.43 -9.23 5.08
CA ALA A 63 5.48 -8.25 5.42
C ALA A 63 5.64 -7.19 4.31
N LEU A 64 5.62 -7.62 3.05
CA LEU A 64 5.75 -6.75 1.89
C LEU A 64 4.57 -5.79 1.76
N CYS A 65 3.34 -6.27 1.97
CA CYS A 65 2.14 -5.42 2.00
C CYS A 65 2.23 -4.36 3.12
N ALA A 66 2.62 -4.78 4.33
CA ALA A 66 2.82 -3.86 5.45
C ALA A 66 3.91 -2.82 5.16
N LYS A 67 5.05 -3.25 4.58
CA LYS A 67 6.12 -2.33 4.17
C LYS A 67 5.65 -1.36 3.10
N CYS A 68 4.82 -1.80 2.16
CA CYS A 68 4.23 -0.95 1.12
C CYS A 68 3.40 0.18 1.73
N VAL A 69 2.50 -0.14 2.66
CA VAL A 69 1.67 0.87 3.35
C VAL A 69 2.53 1.79 4.21
N HIS A 70 3.54 1.25 4.91
CA HIS A 70 4.46 2.05 5.72
C HIS A 70 5.25 3.06 4.88
N LEU A 71 5.81 2.62 3.74
CA LEU A 71 6.52 3.49 2.81
C LEU A 71 5.58 4.48 2.12
N ALA A 72 4.36 4.07 1.79
CA ALA A 72 3.37 4.97 1.22
C ALA A 72 2.99 6.09 2.21
N ALA A 73 2.74 5.74 3.47
CA ALA A 73 2.47 6.69 4.54
C ALA A 73 3.62 7.68 4.75
N ALA A 74 4.86 7.21 4.72
CA ALA A 74 6.05 8.05 4.87
C ALA A 74 6.35 8.94 3.65
N ASN A 75 5.79 8.61 2.47
CA ASN A 75 6.05 9.29 1.20
C ASN A 75 4.75 9.78 0.54
N GLN A 76 3.81 10.28 1.33
CA GLN A 76 2.54 10.81 0.83
C GLN A 76 2.78 11.92 -0.20
N GLY A 77 2.03 11.86 -1.33
CA GLY A 77 2.21 12.76 -2.47
C GLY A 77 3.25 12.30 -3.49
N PHE A 78 4.00 11.23 -3.23
CA PHE A 78 4.97 10.66 -4.17
C PHE A 78 4.49 9.32 -4.76
N THR A 79 5.20 8.85 -5.79
CA THR A 79 4.91 7.57 -6.44
C THR A 79 5.88 6.50 -5.96
N GLY A 80 5.38 5.34 -5.57
CA GLY A 80 6.16 4.12 -5.36
C GLY A 80 5.86 3.08 -6.43
N ALA A 81 6.58 1.95 -6.39
CA ALA A 81 6.29 0.81 -7.24
C ALA A 81 6.41 -0.53 -6.50
N VAL A 82 5.59 -1.49 -6.91
CA VAL A 82 5.80 -2.91 -6.64
C VAL A 82 6.05 -3.64 -7.94
N MET A 83 7.05 -4.51 -7.93
CA MET A 83 7.49 -5.26 -9.08
C MET A 83 7.52 -6.76 -8.78
N GLU A 84 7.19 -7.56 -9.79
CA GLU A 84 7.29 -9.01 -9.72
C GLU A 84 7.94 -9.51 -11.02
N PRO A 85 8.50 -10.73 -11.03
CA PRO A 85 9.12 -11.31 -12.22
C PRO A 85 8.19 -11.28 -13.43
N THR A 86 6.90 -11.57 -13.25
CA THR A 86 5.94 -11.68 -14.35
C THR A 86 4.61 -10.98 -14.08
N GLY A 87 3.89 -10.64 -15.14
CA GLY A 87 2.55 -10.06 -15.06
C GLY A 87 1.52 -10.94 -14.33
N PRO A 88 1.51 -12.28 -14.53
CA PRO A 88 0.74 -13.20 -13.70
C PRO A 88 1.05 -13.09 -12.21
N LEU A 89 2.32 -13.02 -11.78
CA LEU A 89 2.66 -12.89 -10.36
C LEU A 89 2.15 -11.58 -9.75
N ILE A 90 2.19 -10.47 -10.52
CA ILE A 90 1.54 -9.22 -10.10
C ILE A 90 0.06 -9.43 -9.80
N ARG A 91 -0.68 -10.13 -10.66
CA ARG A 91 -2.14 -10.30 -10.50
C ARG A 91 -2.50 -11.35 -9.46
N ASP A 92 -1.85 -12.50 -9.53
CA ASP A 92 -2.27 -13.70 -8.81
C ASP A 92 -1.74 -13.72 -7.36
N ILE A 93 -0.61 -13.04 -7.11
CA ILE A 93 0.00 -12.94 -5.78
C ILE A 93 -0.18 -11.53 -5.23
N TRP A 94 0.45 -10.54 -5.88
CA TRP A 94 0.52 -9.19 -5.29
C TRP A 94 -0.85 -8.54 -5.17
N GLN A 95 -1.63 -8.41 -6.26
CA GLN A 95 -2.93 -7.72 -6.23
C GLN A 95 -3.89 -8.39 -5.25
N ASN A 96 -3.97 -9.72 -5.28
CA ASN A 96 -4.83 -10.49 -4.39
C ASN A 96 -4.49 -10.26 -2.90
N ASP A 97 -3.21 -10.41 -2.53
CA ASP A 97 -2.79 -10.24 -1.13
C ASP A 97 -2.86 -8.78 -0.69
N PHE A 98 -2.54 -7.84 -1.58
CA PHE A 98 -2.54 -6.42 -1.26
C PHE A 98 -3.96 -5.86 -1.12
N GLU A 99 -4.91 -6.23 -1.98
CA GLU A 99 -6.32 -5.83 -1.82
C GLU A 99 -6.91 -6.37 -0.53
N GLN A 100 -6.70 -7.65 -0.21
CA GLN A 100 -7.10 -8.22 1.08
C GLN A 100 -6.47 -7.47 2.26
N PHE A 101 -5.19 -7.06 2.13
CA PHE A 101 -4.52 -6.28 3.16
C PHE A 101 -5.15 -4.90 3.33
N LEU A 102 -5.40 -4.18 2.23
CA LEU A 102 -6.01 -2.85 2.25
C LEU A 102 -7.43 -2.91 2.82
N GLU A 103 -8.24 -3.88 2.40
CA GLU A 103 -9.59 -4.10 2.91
C GLU A 103 -9.58 -4.43 4.40
N HIS A 104 -8.67 -5.32 4.84
CA HIS A 104 -8.56 -5.73 6.24
C HIS A 104 -8.25 -4.57 7.20
N TYR A 105 -7.42 -3.62 6.77
CA TYR A 105 -7.09 -2.43 7.57
C TYR A 105 -7.94 -1.21 7.20
N GLU A 106 -8.97 -1.39 6.37
CA GLU A 106 -9.90 -0.34 5.95
C GLU A 106 -9.17 0.87 5.31
N ILE A 107 -8.09 0.61 4.58
CA ILE A 107 -7.29 1.63 3.91
C ILE A 107 -8.04 2.05 2.63
N PRO A 108 -8.46 3.31 2.48
CA PRO A 108 -9.19 3.72 1.29
C PRO A 108 -8.25 3.74 0.08
N TYR A 109 -8.65 3.10 -1.01
CA TYR A 109 -7.86 3.04 -2.23
C TYR A 109 -8.69 3.09 -3.51
N THR A 110 -8.06 3.53 -4.60
CA THR A 110 -8.54 3.34 -5.97
C THR A 110 -7.61 2.39 -6.70
N PHE A 111 -8.16 1.33 -7.31
CA PHE A 111 -7.41 0.45 -8.21
C PHE A 111 -7.74 0.75 -9.68
N ARG A 112 -6.71 0.81 -10.53
CA ARG A 112 -6.85 0.92 -11.98
C ARG A 112 -6.09 -0.22 -12.65
N ALA A 113 -6.82 -1.08 -13.36
CA ALA A 113 -6.22 -2.23 -14.03
C ALA A 113 -5.52 -1.89 -15.37
N SER A 114 -5.92 -0.80 -16.03
CA SER A 114 -5.51 -0.45 -17.41
C SER A 114 -5.00 1.00 -17.47
N PRO A 115 -3.97 1.32 -18.28
CA PRO A 115 -3.23 0.44 -19.21
C PRO A 115 -2.25 -0.52 -18.52
N LEU A 116 -1.84 -0.22 -17.29
CA LEU A 116 -1.08 -1.08 -16.41
C LEU A 116 -1.66 -0.94 -14.99
N PRO A 117 -1.62 -2.01 -14.18
CA PRO A 117 -2.14 -1.96 -12.84
C PRO A 117 -1.45 -0.90 -11.99
N GLU A 118 -2.24 -0.10 -11.28
CA GLU A 118 -1.79 0.86 -10.26
C GLU A 118 -2.83 0.99 -9.14
N TYR A 119 -2.34 1.20 -7.93
CA TYR A 119 -3.13 1.57 -6.77
C TYR A 119 -2.89 3.03 -6.43
N ILE A 120 -3.92 3.71 -5.92
CA ILE A 120 -3.81 5.03 -5.29
C ILE A 120 -4.36 4.86 -3.89
N LEU A 121 -3.50 4.99 -2.86
CA LEU A 121 -3.93 5.00 -1.47
C LEU A 121 -4.31 6.43 -1.09
N HIS A 122 -5.53 6.61 -0.57
CA HIS A 122 -6.03 7.91 -0.14
C HIS A 122 -5.70 8.12 1.34
N LEU A 123 -4.51 8.65 1.60
CA LEU A 123 -4.00 8.90 2.94
C LEU A 123 -4.26 10.37 3.34
N PRO A 124 -4.26 10.69 4.65
CA PRO A 124 -4.75 11.98 5.16
C PRO A 124 -4.01 13.22 4.66
N GLU A 125 -2.70 13.11 4.41
CA GLU A 125 -1.85 14.22 3.94
C GLU A 125 -1.71 14.23 2.41
N GLY A 126 -2.15 13.17 1.73
CA GLY A 126 -2.20 13.11 0.28
C GLY A 126 -2.27 11.71 -0.28
N ASP A 127 -2.61 11.65 -1.56
CA ASP A 127 -2.63 10.39 -2.30
C ASP A 127 -1.21 9.85 -2.51
N THR A 128 -1.03 8.55 -2.33
CA THR A 128 0.19 7.85 -2.73
C THR A 128 -0.12 6.88 -3.86
N LYS A 129 0.55 7.07 -5.00
CA LYS A 129 0.40 6.17 -6.15
C LYS A 129 1.40 5.02 -6.05
N ILE A 130 0.95 3.79 -6.27
CA ILE A 130 1.78 2.59 -6.31
C ILE A 130 1.62 1.93 -7.68
N LEU A 131 2.67 1.98 -8.48
CA LEU A 131 2.71 1.34 -9.78
C LEU A 131 2.96 -0.16 -9.62
N CYS A 132 2.19 -1.00 -10.31
CA CYS A 132 2.49 -2.44 -10.39
C CYS A 132 3.16 -2.75 -11.73
N ARG A 133 4.37 -3.31 -11.73
CA ARG A 133 5.15 -3.57 -12.96
C ARG A 133 5.71 -4.99 -12.97
N SER A 134 5.85 -5.58 -14.15
CA SER A 134 6.59 -6.85 -14.30
C SER A 134 7.97 -6.61 -14.90
N PHE A 135 8.93 -7.44 -14.52
CA PHE A 135 10.29 -7.41 -15.08
C PHE A 135 10.36 -7.96 -16.52
N GLU A 136 9.32 -8.65 -17.00
CA GLU A 136 9.24 -9.18 -18.39
C GLU A 136 9.38 -8.12 -19.47
N ASN A 137 8.99 -6.87 -19.20
CA ASN A 137 9.06 -5.80 -20.18
C ASN A 137 9.80 -4.58 -19.63
N TRP A 138 11.12 -4.60 -19.80
CA TRP A 138 12.03 -3.54 -19.37
C TRP A 138 11.64 -2.14 -19.90
N SER A 139 10.99 -2.04 -21.06
CA SER A 139 10.57 -0.73 -21.60
C SER A 139 9.53 -0.03 -20.72
N ARG A 140 8.79 -0.76 -19.89
CA ARG A 140 7.73 -0.23 -19.01
C ARG A 140 8.24 0.29 -17.66
N ILE A 141 9.53 0.09 -17.37
CA ILE A 141 10.18 0.50 -16.12
C ILE A 141 11.21 1.62 -16.33
N ILE A 142 11.38 2.12 -17.55
CA ILE A 142 12.30 3.22 -17.86
C ILE A 142 11.68 4.55 -17.44
N GLY A 143 12.50 5.43 -16.85
CA GLY A 143 12.13 6.83 -16.59
C GLY A 143 11.09 7.02 -15.49
N LEU A 144 10.84 5.98 -14.68
CA LEU A 144 9.98 6.10 -13.50
C LEU A 144 10.69 6.96 -12.44
N ASN A 145 9.99 7.96 -11.91
CA ASN A 145 10.44 8.73 -10.74
C ASN A 145 9.73 8.15 -9.51
N LEU A 146 10.48 7.44 -8.67
CA LEU A 146 9.94 6.62 -7.59
C LEU A 146 10.58 7.01 -6.26
N ALA A 147 9.75 7.21 -5.23
CA ALA A 147 10.21 7.41 -3.85
C ALA A 147 10.60 6.09 -3.16
N PHE A 148 9.98 4.98 -3.57
CA PHE A 148 10.33 3.64 -3.08
C PHE A 148 9.97 2.56 -4.10
N VAL A 149 10.64 1.40 -3.98
CA VAL A 149 10.41 0.21 -4.80
C VAL A 149 10.39 -1.04 -3.92
N LEU A 150 9.42 -1.90 -4.17
CA LEU A 150 9.36 -3.27 -3.65
C LEU A 150 9.49 -4.22 -4.84
N ALA A 151 10.39 -5.20 -4.77
CA ALA A 151 10.78 -6.06 -5.88
C ALA A 151 11.20 -7.46 -5.41
#